data_AF-R5CRD8-F1
#
_entry.id   AF-R5CRD8-F1
#
_cell.length_a   1.000
_cell.length_b   1.000
_cell.length_c   1.000
_cell.angle_alpha   90.00
_cell.angle_beta   90.00
_cell.angle_gamma   90.00
#
_symmetry.space_group_name_H-M   'P 1'
#
loop_
_entity.id
_entity.type
_entity.pdbx_description
1 polymer ?
#
loop_
_entity_poly.entity_id
_entity_poly.type
_entity_poly.pdbx_seq_one_letter_code
_entity_poly.pdbx_strand_id
1 'polypeptide(L)'
;MNKITFAQLFSWFTFLIFGLFLIFDLTYRGNTMFNTIAYVLFAAIGLIGLLTLKKRKPDWRIFDIVFNVLLLLYSAVMLYSIYIE
;
A
#
# COMPACT_ATOMS: atom_id res chain seq x y z
N MET A 1 -9.41 -24.50 15.24
CA MET A 1 -9.30 -23.07 14.87
C MET A 1 -8.06 -22.88 14.00
N ASN A 2 -8.22 -22.53 12.72
CA ASN A 2 -7.09 -22.15 11.88
C ASN A 2 -6.53 -20.80 12.37
N LYS A 3 -5.26 -20.76 12.77
CA LYS A 3 -4.59 -19.52 13.17
C LYS A 3 -4.22 -18.74 11.92
N ILE A 4 -4.87 -17.60 11.69
CA ILE A 4 -4.50 -16.67 10.62
C ILE A 4 -3.15 -16.06 10.98
N THR A 5 -2.20 -16.09 10.05
CA THR A 5 -0.88 -15.47 10.25
C THR A 5 -0.94 -13.98 9.96
N PHE A 6 -0.09 -13.18 10.64
CA PHE A 6 0.03 -11.74 10.36
C PHE A 6 0.23 -11.45 8.87
N ALA A 7 1.02 -12.27 8.17
CA ALA A 7 1.26 -12.09 6.73
C ALA A 7 0.01 -12.33 5.87
N GLN A 8 -0.85 -13.28 6.24
CA GLN A 8 -2.12 -13.48 5.54
C GLN A 8 -3.05 -12.29 5.78
N LEU A 9 -3.16 -11.83 7.03
CA LEU A 9 -3.97 -10.66 7.36
C LEU A 9 -3.47 -9.40 6.64
N PHE A 10 -2.15 -9.17 6.64
CA PHE A 10 -1.52 -8.04 5.95
C PHE A 10 -1.73 -8.09 4.44
N SER A 11 -1.64 -9.29 3.84
CA SER A 11 -1.92 -9.46 2.42
C SER A 11 -3.38 -9.15 2.09
N TRP A 12 -4.33 -9.67 2.86
CA TRP A 12 -5.76 -9.39 2.65
C TRP A 12 -6.09 -7.92 2.86
N PHE A 13 -5.51 -7.30 3.89
CA PHE A 13 -5.64 -5.86 4.11
C PHE A 13 -5.10 -5.06 2.91
N THR A 14 -3.92 -5.40 2.42
CA THR A 14 -3.32 -4.73 1.24
C THR A 14 -4.24 -4.85 0.03
N PHE A 15 -4.74 -6.05 -0.28
CA PHE A 15 -5.68 -6.25 -1.38
C PHE A 15 -6.98 -5.44 -1.22
N LEU A 16 -7.52 -5.37 0.00
CA LEU A 16 -8.72 -4.60 0.30
C LEU A 16 -8.50 -3.09 0.07
N ILE A 17 -7.36 -2.54 0.51
CA ILE A 17 -7.04 -1.12 0.27
C ILE A 17 -6.89 -0.82 -1.22
N PHE A 18 -6.23 -1.68 -1.99
CA PHE A 18 -6.14 -1.51 -3.45
C PHE A 18 -7.51 -1.56 -4.13
N GLY A 19 -8.37 -2.50 -3.73
CA GLY A 19 -9.72 -2.61 -4.26
C GLY A 19 -10.57 -1.37 -3.96
N LEU A 20 -10.55 -0.90 -2.71
CA LEU A 20 -11.25 0.32 -2.31
C LEU A 20 -10.73 1.54 -3.06
N PHE A 21 -9.41 1.68 -3.17
CA PHE A 21 -8.79 2.77 -3.94
C PHE A 21 -9.30 2.79 -5.38
N LEU A 22 -9.34 1.64 -6.05
CA LEU A 22 -9.80 1.55 -7.44
C LEU A 22 -11.29 1.93 -7.57
N ILE A 23 -12.13 1.48 -6.63
CA ILE A 23 -13.54 1.88 -6.60
C ILE A 23 -13.67 3.39 -6.39
N PHE A 24 -12.95 3.96 -5.42
CA PHE A 24 -13.01 5.39 -5.12
C PHE A 24 -12.45 6.25 -6.27
N ASP A 25 -11.38 5.83 -6.93
CA ASP A 25 -10.82 6.53 -8.09
C ASP A 25 -11.81 6.56 -9.27
N LEU A 26 -12.57 5.48 -9.47
CA LEU A 26 -13.61 5.42 -10.51
C LEU A 26 -14.87 6.22 -10.15
N THR A 27 -15.27 6.24 -8.87
CA THR A 27 -16.58 6.78 -8.44
C THR A 27 -16.51 8.22 -7.91
N TYR A 28 -15.37 8.64 -7.35
CA TYR A 28 -15.15 9.94 -6.72
C TYR A 28 -13.88 10.61 -7.25
N ARG A 29 -13.61 10.43 -8.54
CA ARG A 29 -12.43 10.96 -9.22
C ARG A 29 -12.24 12.45 -8.92
N GLY A 30 -11.04 12.81 -8.46
CA GLY A 30 -10.69 14.18 -8.11
C GLY A 30 -11.08 14.62 -6.69
N ASN A 31 -11.63 13.73 -5.85
CA ASN A 31 -11.83 14.06 -4.44
C ASN A 31 -10.50 14.01 -3.67
N THR A 32 -9.98 15.19 -3.36
CA THR A 32 -8.71 15.38 -2.65
C THR A 32 -8.65 14.66 -1.32
N MET A 33 -9.72 14.66 -0.52
CA MET A 33 -9.73 14.02 0.80
C MET A 33 -9.57 12.51 0.68
N PHE A 34 -10.30 11.86 -0.22
CA PHE A 34 -10.18 10.41 -0.43
C PHE A 34 -8.81 10.02 -0.98
N ASN A 35 -8.29 10.80 -1.93
CA ASN A 35 -6.97 10.57 -2.49
C ASN A 35 -5.88 10.67 -1.42
N THR A 36 -5.92 11.70 -0.57
CA THR A 36 -4.99 11.83 0.56
C THR A 36 -5.05 10.63 1.49
N ILE A 37 -6.25 10.18 1.89
CA ILE A 37 -6.41 9.01 2.76
C ILE A 37 -5.82 7.76 2.11
N ALA A 38 -6.10 7.54 0.82
CA ALA A 38 -5.59 6.37 0.10
C ALA A 38 -4.06 6.37 0.01
N TYR A 39 -3.44 7.49 -0.35
CA TYR A 39 -1.99 7.58 -0.45
C TYR A 39 -1.30 7.46 0.92
N VAL A 40 -1.90 7.98 2.00
CA VAL A 40 -1.40 7.75 3.36
C VAL A 40 -1.44 6.25 3.72
N LEU A 41 -2.53 5.56 3.37
CA LEU A 41 -2.66 4.11 3.61
C LEU A 41 -1.65 3.31 2.77
N PHE A 42 -1.41 3.68 1.52
CA PHE A 42 -0.39 3.04 0.69
C PHE A 42 1.02 3.28 1.23
N ALA A 43 1.34 4.48 1.71
CA ALA A 43 2.60 4.76 2.39
C ALA A 43 2.76 3.89 3.65
N ALA A 44 1.70 3.75 4.46
CA ALA A 44 1.72 2.89 5.63
C ALA A 44 1.93 1.41 5.28
N ILE A 45 1.28 0.91 4.22
CA ILE A 45 1.48 -0.46 3.72
C ILE A 45 2.92 -0.66 3.27
N GLY A 46 3.45 0.24 2.44
CA GLY A 46 4.85 0.17 1.97
C GLY A 46 5.84 0.14 3.14
N LEU A 47 5.64 1.01 4.13
CA LEU A 47 6.49 1.06 5.33
C LEU A 47 6.40 -0.23 6.15
N ILE A 48 5.18 -0.70 6.47
CA ILE A 48 4.98 -1.93 7.23
C ILE A 48 5.57 -3.13 6.47
N GLY A 49 5.40 -3.21 5.15
CA GLY A 49 5.95 -4.27 4.32
C GLY A 49 7.48 -4.32 4.36
N LEU A 50 8.14 -3.16 4.37
CA LEU A 50 9.60 -3.06 4.52
C LEU A 50 10.08 -3.41 5.93
N LEU A 51 9.34 -3.01 6.96
CA LEU A 51 9.68 -3.33 8.35
C LEU A 51 9.44 -4.79 8.70
N THR A 52 8.51 -5.45 8.01
CA THR A 52 8.09 -6.83 8.29
C THR A 52 8.65 -7.85 7.29
N LEU A 53 9.73 -7.49 6.57
CA LEU A 53 10.40 -8.36 5.60
C LEU A 53 10.67 -9.75 6.20
N LYS A 54 9.89 -10.72 5.74
CA LYS A 54 10.09 -12.13 6.11
C LYS A 54 11.41 -12.64 5.55
N LYS A 55 12.02 -13.59 6.26
CA LYS A 55 12.99 -14.53 5.68
C LYS A 55 12.28 -15.38 4.61
N ARG A 56 12.06 -14.83 3.41
CA ARG A 56 11.64 -15.57 2.22
C ARG A 56 12.87 -16.02 1.43
N LYS A 57 12.67 -16.96 0.48
CA LYS A 57 13.68 -17.26 -0.54
C LYS A 57 14.15 -15.95 -1.20
N PRO A 58 15.45 -15.80 -1.51
CA PRO A 58 16.04 -14.54 -1.93
C PRO A 58 15.31 -13.88 -3.11
N ASP A 59 14.85 -14.66 -4.09
CA ASP A 59 14.17 -14.15 -5.29
C ASP A 59 12.86 -13.43 -4.96
N TRP A 60 12.05 -14.00 -4.06
CA TRP A 60 10.78 -13.42 -3.63
C TRP A 60 10.97 -12.24 -2.67
N ARG A 61 12.10 -12.20 -1.96
CA ARG A 61 12.43 -11.10 -1.06
C ARG A 61 12.73 -9.82 -1.83
N ILE A 62 13.41 -9.92 -2.97
CA ILE A 62 13.71 -8.74 -3.81
C ILE A 62 12.43 -8.15 -4.37
N PHE A 63 11.49 -8.99 -4.82
CA PHE A 63 10.20 -8.54 -5.32
C PHE A 63 9.38 -7.84 -4.23
N ASP A 64 9.31 -8.43 -3.03
CA ASP A 64 8.62 -7.81 -1.89
C ASP A 64 9.24 -6.45 -1.54
N ILE A 65 10.57 -6.33 -1.52
CA ILE A 65 11.25 -5.06 -1.25
C ILE A 65 10.90 -4.02 -2.32
N VAL A 66 11.09 -4.35 -3.60
CA VAL A 66 10.88 -3.44 -4.72
C VAL A 66 9.43 -2.97 -4.74
N PHE A 67 8.46 -3.88 -4.56
CA PHE A 67 7.04 -3.54 -4.52
C PHE A 67 6.74 -2.52 -3.40
N ASN A 68 7.20 -2.79 -2.18
CA ASN A 68 6.91 -1.91 -1.05
C ASN A 68 7.64 -0.55 -1.15
N VAL A 69 8.86 -0.50 -1.68
CA VAL A 69 9.58 0.76 -1.96
C VAL A 69 8.83 1.57 -3.00
N LEU A 70 8.41 0.96 -4.11
CA LEU A 70 7.67 1.65 -5.17
C LEU A 70 6.34 2.18 -4.64
N LEU A 71 5.64 1.41 -3.81
CA LEU A 71 4.39 1.85 -3.19
C LEU A 71 4.61 3.07 -2.29
N LEU A 72 5.67 3.05 -1.47
CA LEU A 72 6.04 4.16 -0.59
C LEU A 72 6.38 5.42 -1.41
N LEU A 73 7.20 5.27 -2.44
CA LEU A 73 7.62 6.37 -3.32
C LEU A 73 6.43 6.97 -4.07
N TYR A 74 5.60 6.12 -4.67
CA TYR A 74 4.38 6.53 -5.38
C TYR A 74 3.48 7.36 -4.46
N SER A 75 3.26 6.88 -3.24
CA SER A 75 2.43 7.56 -2.25
C SER A 75 3.00 8.91 -1.85
N ALA A 76 4.31 8.99 -1.63
CA ALA A 76 4.99 10.24 -1.28
C ALA A 76 4.90 11.28 -2.41
N VAL A 77 5.12 10.86 -3.66
CA VAL A 77 5.01 11.73 -4.84
C VAL A 77 3.57 12.22 -5.01
N MET A 78 2.58 11.35 -4.90
CA MET A 78 1.18 11.73 -5.08
C MET A 78 0.68 12.68 -3.98
N LEU A 79 1.08 12.42 -2.72
CA LEU A 79 0.78 13.34 -1.62
C LEU A 79 1.43 14.71 -1.86
N TYR A 80 2.71 14.74 -2.27
CA TYR A 80 3.40 15.98 -2.58
C TYR A 80 2.69 16.77 -3.68
N SER A 81 2.26 16.10 -4.76
CA SER A 81 1.51 16.73 -5.85
C SER A 81 0.18 17.35 -5.39
N ILE A 82 -0.58 16.65 -4.54
CA ILE A 82 -1.87 17.18 -4.01
C ILE A 82 -1.69 18.50 -3.26
N TYR A 83 -0.59 18.68 -2.55
CA TYR A 83 -0.38 19.84 -1.67
C TYR A 83 0.42 20.97 -2.33
N ILE A 84 0.82 20.81 -3.60
CA ILE A 84 1.54 21.84 -4.37
C ILE A 84 0.71 22.40 -5.52
N GLU A 85 -0.28 21.64 -5.99
CA GLU A 85 -1.42 22.18 -6.76
C GLU A 85 -2.36 23.01 -5.86
#